data_AF-U6G0N7-F1
#
_entry.id   AF-U6G0N7-F1
#
_cell.length_a   1.000
_cell.length_b   1.000
_cell.length_c   1.000
_cell.angle_alpha   90.00
_cell.angle_beta   90.00
_cell.angle_gamma   90.00
#
_symmetry.space_group_name_H-M   'P 1'
#
loop_
_entity.id
_entity.type
_entity.pdbx_description
1 polymer ?
#
loop_
_entity_poly.entity_id
_entity_poly.type
_entity_poly.pdbx_seq_one_letter_code
_entity_poly.pdbx_strand_id
1 'polypeptide(L)'
;MSSRGAPHKLVSNELSHHEELTLDDDSMKKYWDDFNAAADEMKAVWESSELPVRRAFLQYFTPSLGDAKQPPKDPLATINDNVAKMKGCKVPSDASVKERGDFAKHLQLLRSICCTVMHRVNELKWLIHVNQENGVPVPVPGYEQAYSYRGLEDISNSMVSKMRASDFLGSLELAGGEGTQEVDGIVGKDLIFLLSIENKHHLYNLVAQHYFERFLEPFGEGEAAHATRAINEYQIPYNGKVFRTGDLAHAAARILRESNKITNYAHIRKVYRMAENWTNRRVLKAAKQQAEENAHNFQQRLNDKREQMRALLKLGIPADDLVMSVLFLL
;
A
#
# COMPACT_ATOMS: atom_id res chain seq x y z
N MET A 1 29.85 38.28 -16.61
CA MET A 1 28.79 38.02 -17.62
C MET A 1 27.63 37.36 -16.89
N SER A 2 26.53 38.10 -16.73
CA SER A 2 25.39 37.74 -15.87
C SER A 2 24.34 37.00 -16.70
N SER A 3 24.14 35.70 -16.42
CA SER A 3 23.12 34.88 -17.07
C SER A 3 21.81 35.01 -16.28
N ARG A 4 20.83 35.69 -16.88
CA ARG A 4 19.45 35.78 -16.39
C ARG A 4 18.78 34.43 -16.59
N GLY A 5 18.57 33.67 -15.52
CA GLY A 5 17.68 32.51 -15.51
C GLY A 5 16.23 32.95 -15.68
N ALA A 6 15.57 32.44 -16.70
CA ALA A 6 14.13 32.63 -16.90
C ALA A 6 13.34 31.85 -15.84
N PRO A 7 12.20 32.38 -15.35
CA PRO A 7 11.38 31.66 -14.39
C PRO A 7 10.67 30.49 -15.08
N HIS A 8 10.86 29.28 -14.56
CA HIS A 8 10.07 28.11 -14.92
C HIS A 8 8.59 28.40 -14.62
N LYS A 9 7.80 28.57 -15.69
CA LYS A 9 6.34 28.47 -15.61
C LYS A 9 6.01 27.00 -15.31
N LEU A 10 5.64 26.71 -14.06
CA LEU A 10 4.93 25.48 -13.72
C LEU A 10 3.57 25.56 -14.39
N VAL A 11 3.45 24.90 -15.54
CA VAL A 11 2.18 24.59 -16.17
C VAL A 11 1.52 23.53 -15.30
N SER A 12 0.72 23.96 -14.33
CA SER A 12 -0.21 23.08 -13.61
C SER A 12 -1.52 23.06 -14.39
N ASN A 13 -1.50 22.37 -15.53
CA ASN A 13 -2.69 22.03 -16.31
C ASN A 13 -2.54 20.55 -16.66
N GLU A 14 -3.25 19.68 -15.94
CA GLU A 14 -3.66 18.35 -16.41
C GLU A 14 -4.70 17.82 -15.40
N LEU A 15 -5.99 18.10 -15.65
CA LEU A 15 -6.92 17.23 -16.37
C LEU A 15 -7.43 16.07 -15.50
N SER A 16 -8.27 16.36 -14.50
CA SER A 16 -9.26 15.39 -14.02
C SER A 16 -10.42 15.32 -15.02
N HIS A 17 -10.14 14.86 -16.24
CA HIS A 17 -11.22 14.31 -17.06
C HIS A 17 -11.63 13.02 -16.35
N HIS A 18 -12.73 13.08 -15.60
CA HIS A 18 -13.46 11.88 -15.22
C HIS A 18 -13.91 11.23 -16.54
N GLU A 19 -13.10 10.31 -17.07
CA GLU A 19 -13.52 9.43 -18.15
C GLU A 19 -14.71 8.63 -17.66
N GLU A 20 -15.89 9.05 -18.07
CA GLU A 20 -17.12 8.33 -17.87
C GLU A 20 -16.97 6.92 -18.45
N LEU A 21 -17.42 5.89 -17.71
CA LEU A 21 -17.28 4.51 -18.15
C LEU A 21 -17.98 4.32 -19.49
N THR A 22 -17.21 4.07 -20.54
CA THR A 22 -17.76 3.71 -21.84
C THR A 22 -18.43 2.35 -21.73
N LEU A 23 -19.69 2.28 -22.14
CA LEU A 23 -20.54 1.08 -21.99
C LEU A 23 -20.84 0.39 -23.32
N ASP A 24 -20.13 0.72 -24.41
CA ASP A 24 -20.23 -0.01 -25.67
C ASP A 24 -19.68 -1.44 -25.56
N ASP A 25 -20.00 -2.30 -26.53
CA ASP A 25 -19.63 -3.72 -26.47
C ASP A 25 -18.12 -3.97 -26.45
N ASP A 26 -17.34 -3.16 -27.17
CA ASP A 26 -15.88 -3.29 -27.20
C ASP A 26 -15.27 -2.92 -25.84
N SER A 27 -15.77 -1.85 -25.22
CA SER A 27 -15.39 -1.45 -23.86
C SER A 27 -15.77 -2.51 -22.82
N MET A 28 -16.98 -3.07 -22.90
CA MET A 28 -17.43 -4.13 -21.98
C MET A 28 -16.57 -5.38 -22.11
N LYS A 29 -16.22 -5.77 -23.34
CA LYS A 29 -15.32 -6.88 -23.61
C LYS A 29 -13.93 -6.62 -23.02
N LYS A 30 -13.38 -5.41 -23.21
CA LYS A 30 -12.10 -5.03 -22.62
C LYS A 30 -12.11 -5.14 -21.10
N TYR A 31 -13.13 -4.60 -20.42
CA TYR A 31 -13.22 -4.70 -18.96
C TYR A 31 -13.26 -6.15 -18.48
N TRP A 32 -13.97 -7.02 -19.21
CA TRP A 32 -14.04 -8.44 -18.91
C TRP A 32 -12.69 -9.14 -19.09
N ASP A 33 -12.00 -8.87 -20.19
CA ASP A 33 -10.67 -9.43 -20.47
C ASP A 33 -9.64 -8.97 -19.44
N ASP A 34 -9.62 -7.67 -19.10
CA ASP A 34 -8.75 -7.08 -18.08
C ASP A 34 -9.02 -7.67 -16.68
N PHE A 35 -10.28 -7.91 -16.33
CA PHE A 35 -10.66 -8.58 -15.09
C PHE A 35 -10.16 -10.02 -15.04
N ASN A 36 -10.34 -10.79 -16.11
CA ASN A 36 -9.88 -12.19 -16.16
C ASN A 36 -8.37 -12.29 -16.07
N ALA A 37 -7.63 -11.45 -16.80
CA ALA A 37 -6.18 -11.39 -16.73
C ALA A 37 -5.71 -11.10 -15.29
N ALA A 38 -6.26 -10.08 -14.64
CA ALA A 38 -5.90 -9.75 -13.26
C ALA A 38 -6.23 -10.88 -12.27
N ALA A 39 -7.38 -11.56 -12.45
CA ALA A 39 -7.76 -12.69 -11.60
C ALA A 39 -6.81 -13.88 -11.76
N ASP A 40 -6.38 -14.18 -12.98
CA ASP A 40 -5.48 -15.30 -13.27
C ASP A 40 -4.05 -14.99 -12.78
N GLU A 41 -3.59 -13.74 -12.94
CA GLU A 41 -2.31 -13.27 -12.39
C GLU A 41 -2.29 -13.28 -10.85
N MET A 42 -3.37 -12.82 -10.21
CA MET A 42 -3.52 -12.88 -8.75
C MET A 42 -3.39 -14.33 -8.26
N LYS A 43 -4.08 -15.26 -8.92
CA LYS A 43 -4.02 -16.69 -8.59
C LYS A 43 -2.59 -17.23 -8.74
N ALA A 44 -1.92 -16.97 -9.87
CA ALA A 44 -0.55 -17.43 -10.10
C ALA A 44 0.45 -16.85 -9.07
N VAL A 45 0.33 -15.57 -8.75
CA VAL A 45 1.16 -14.89 -7.75
C VAL A 45 0.92 -15.49 -6.35
N TRP A 46 -0.32 -15.77 -5.98
CA TRP A 46 -0.65 -16.40 -4.70
C TRP A 46 -0.15 -17.86 -4.61
N GLU A 47 -0.38 -18.66 -5.65
CA GLU A 47 0.03 -20.07 -5.71
C GLU A 47 1.55 -20.24 -5.70
N SER A 48 2.29 -19.30 -6.29
CA SER A 48 3.76 -19.26 -6.25
C SER A 48 4.34 -18.64 -4.97
N SER A 49 3.52 -18.06 -4.10
CA SER A 49 4.01 -17.40 -2.88
C SER A 49 4.42 -18.38 -1.80
N GLU A 50 5.58 -18.13 -1.21
CA GLU A 50 6.12 -18.91 -0.11
C GLU A 50 5.30 -18.76 1.18
N LEU A 51 5.46 -19.72 2.10
CA LEU A 51 4.71 -19.76 3.35
C LEU A 51 4.86 -18.49 4.22
N PRO A 52 6.05 -17.87 4.36
CA PRO A 52 6.18 -16.63 5.12
C PRO A 52 5.37 -15.46 4.53
N VAL A 53 5.37 -15.33 3.20
CA VAL A 53 4.57 -14.33 2.48
C VAL A 53 3.09 -14.54 2.76
N ARG A 54 2.60 -15.78 2.65
CA ARG A 54 1.19 -16.10 2.92
C ARG A 54 0.78 -15.83 4.36
N ARG A 55 1.65 -16.12 5.34
CA ARG A 55 1.42 -15.83 6.77
C ARG A 55 1.36 -14.33 7.05
N ALA A 56 2.26 -13.55 6.46
CA ALA A 56 2.22 -12.11 6.61
C ALA A 56 1.00 -11.49 5.92
N PHE A 57 0.61 -12.01 4.75
CA PHE A 57 -0.61 -11.57 4.06
C PHE A 57 -1.85 -11.82 4.92
N LEU A 58 -1.92 -13.00 5.51
CA LEU A 58 -2.98 -13.41 6.42
C LEU A 58 -3.07 -12.50 7.66
N GLN A 59 -1.95 -12.00 8.17
CA GLN A 59 -1.92 -11.11 9.33
C GLN A 59 -2.33 -9.68 8.99
N TYR A 60 -1.79 -9.12 7.90
CA TYR A 60 -1.87 -7.68 7.64
C TYR A 60 -2.94 -7.28 6.63
N PHE A 61 -3.33 -8.18 5.73
CA PHE A 61 -4.20 -7.89 4.59
C PHE A 61 -5.47 -8.74 4.56
N THR A 62 -5.72 -9.54 5.61
CA THR A 62 -6.97 -10.32 5.75
C THR A 62 -7.83 -9.75 6.86
N PRO A 63 -9.15 -9.57 6.63
CA PRO A 63 -10.07 -9.07 7.64
C PRO A 63 -9.96 -9.83 8.97
N SER A 64 -9.67 -9.10 10.03
CA SER A 64 -9.55 -9.64 11.39
C SER A 64 -9.92 -8.57 12.42
N LEU A 65 -10.43 -8.97 13.59
CA LEU A 65 -10.73 -8.03 14.70
C LEU A 65 -9.62 -7.95 15.75
N GLY A 66 -8.65 -8.85 15.65
CA GLY A 66 -7.52 -9.01 16.55
C GLY A 66 -6.65 -10.15 16.05
N ASP A 67 -5.62 -10.49 16.82
CA ASP A 67 -4.72 -11.59 16.45
C ASP A 67 -5.46 -12.91 16.69
N ALA A 68 -5.99 -13.48 15.62
CA ALA A 68 -6.84 -14.66 15.70
C ALA A 68 -6.01 -15.85 16.20
N LYS A 69 -6.54 -16.57 17.21
CA LYS A 69 -5.96 -17.87 17.63
C LYS A 69 -6.05 -18.93 16.53
N GLN A 70 -7.03 -18.78 15.62
CA GLN A 70 -7.18 -19.60 14.43
C GLN A 70 -7.45 -18.67 13.25
N PRO A 71 -6.44 -18.39 12.41
CA PRO A 71 -6.66 -17.62 11.21
C PRO A 71 -7.59 -18.36 10.23
N PRO A 72 -8.27 -17.63 9.33
CA PRO A 72 -9.03 -18.26 8.25
C PRO A 72 -8.15 -19.20 7.43
N LYS A 73 -8.74 -20.32 7.00
CA LYS A 73 -8.03 -21.38 6.26
C LYS A 73 -7.51 -20.89 4.91
N ASP A 74 -8.24 -19.98 4.27
CA ASP A 74 -7.85 -19.32 3.02
C ASP A 74 -8.13 -17.81 3.12
N PRO A 75 -7.10 -16.94 3.16
CA PRO A 75 -7.28 -15.49 3.25
C PRO A 75 -7.92 -14.88 1.99
N LEU A 76 -7.93 -15.59 0.86
CA LEU A 76 -8.52 -15.11 -0.39
C LEU A 76 -9.92 -15.69 -0.66
N ALA A 77 -10.50 -16.47 0.27
CA ALA A 77 -11.76 -17.19 0.03
C ALA A 77 -12.90 -16.27 -0.43
N THR A 78 -13.13 -15.15 0.26
CA THR A 78 -14.16 -14.15 -0.12
C THR A 78 -13.89 -13.59 -1.52
N ILE A 79 -12.65 -13.20 -1.81
CA ILE A 79 -12.27 -12.62 -3.10
C ILE A 79 -12.47 -13.65 -4.22
N ASN A 80 -11.98 -14.88 -4.03
CA ASN A 80 -12.10 -15.96 -4.99
C ASN A 80 -13.55 -16.36 -5.28
N ASP A 81 -14.42 -16.34 -4.26
CA ASP A 81 -15.85 -16.58 -4.42
C ASP A 81 -16.52 -15.49 -5.28
N ASN A 82 -16.20 -14.20 -5.04
CA ASN A 82 -16.71 -13.09 -5.84
C ASN A 82 -16.20 -13.16 -7.30
N VAL A 83 -14.91 -13.49 -7.50
CA VAL A 83 -14.31 -13.70 -8.82
C VAL A 83 -15.00 -14.84 -9.56
N ALA A 84 -15.21 -15.99 -8.91
CA ALA A 84 -15.85 -17.16 -9.50
C ALA A 84 -17.30 -16.87 -9.90
N LYS A 85 -18.06 -16.20 -9.02
CA LYS A 85 -19.43 -15.76 -9.31
C LYS A 85 -19.48 -14.79 -10.48
N MET A 86 -18.57 -13.83 -10.54
CA MET A 86 -18.51 -12.88 -11.64
C MET A 86 -18.14 -13.55 -12.97
N LYS A 87 -17.18 -14.49 -12.98
CA LYS A 87 -16.84 -15.32 -14.16
C LYS A 87 -18.03 -16.16 -14.66
N GLY A 88 -18.99 -16.49 -13.78
CA GLY A 88 -20.24 -17.18 -14.13
C GLY A 88 -21.32 -16.29 -14.74
N CYS A 89 -21.18 -14.96 -14.67
CA CYS A 89 -22.12 -14.02 -15.28
C CYS A 89 -21.97 -13.98 -16.82
N LYS A 90 -23.05 -13.63 -17.52
CA LYS A 90 -23.01 -13.30 -18.95
C LYS A 90 -22.81 -11.79 -19.12
N VAL A 91 -22.03 -11.41 -20.13
CA VAL A 91 -21.90 -9.99 -20.53
C VAL A 91 -23.28 -9.51 -21.00
N PRO A 92 -23.82 -8.43 -20.41
CA PRO A 92 -25.19 -8.01 -20.64
C PRO A 92 -25.34 -7.17 -21.93
N SER A 93 -25.21 -7.77 -23.10
CA SER A 93 -25.29 -7.06 -24.40
C SER A 93 -26.63 -6.35 -24.62
N ASP A 94 -27.76 -7.02 -24.33
CA ASP A 94 -29.11 -6.48 -24.52
C ASP A 94 -29.71 -5.84 -23.25
N ALA A 95 -28.91 -5.70 -22.18
CA ALA A 95 -29.43 -5.17 -20.92
C ALA A 95 -29.51 -3.65 -20.92
N SER A 96 -30.20 -3.11 -19.91
CA SER A 96 -30.31 -1.67 -19.73
C SER A 96 -28.94 -1.03 -19.51
N VAL A 97 -28.83 0.27 -19.83
CA VAL A 97 -27.63 1.08 -19.57
C VAL A 97 -27.19 0.98 -18.10
N LYS A 98 -28.16 0.95 -17.17
CA LYS A 98 -27.89 0.78 -15.74
C LYS A 98 -27.24 -0.57 -15.43
N GLU A 99 -27.81 -1.67 -15.93
CA GLU A 99 -27.27 -3.01 -15.70
C GLU A 99 -25.86 -3.17 -16.30
N ARG A 100 -25.62 -2.62 -17.50
CA ARG A 100 -24.28 -2.56 -18.10
C ARG A 100 -23.30 -1.75 -17.25
N GLY A 101 -23.75 -0.60 -16.73
CA GLY A 101 -22.97 0.24 -15.84
C GLY A 101 -22.62 -0.46 -14.51
N ASP A 102 -23.59 -1.12 -13.88
CA ASP A 102 -23.40 -1.86 -12.64
C ASP A 102 -22.43 -3.04 -12.84
N PHE A 103 -22.55 -3.74 -13.97
CA PHE A 103 -21.63 -4.81 -14.37
C PHE A 103 -20.20 -4.30 -14.57
N ALA A 104 -20.01 -3.22 -15.32
CA ALA A 104 -18.71 -2.62 -15.57
C ALA A 104 -18.04 -2.16 -14.27
N LYS A 105 -18.80 -1.50 -13.38
CA LYS A 105 -18.31 -1.09 -12.05
C LYS A 105 -17.87 -2.28 -11.23
N HIS A 106 -18.64 -3.38 -11.21
CA HIS A 106 -18.25 -4.56 -10.45
C HIS A 106 -17.01 -5.24 -11.01
N LEU A 107 -16.87 -5.34 -12.35
CA LEU A 107 -15.65 -5.86 -12.97
C LEU A 107 -14.41 -5.05 -12.57
N GLN A 108 -14.52 -3.73 -12.64
CA GLN A 108 -13.41 -2.86 -12.28
C GLN A 108 -13.05 -2.99 -10.80
N LEU A 109 -14.04 -3.11 -9.90
CA LEU A 109 -13.77 -3.33 -8.48
C LEU A 109 -12.98 -4.63 -8.28
N LEU A 110 -13.44 -5.74 -8.86
CA LEU A 110 -12.78 -7.03 -8.70
C LEU A 110 -11.39 -7.05 -9.35
N ARG A 111 -11.21 -6.39 -10.50
CA ARG A 111 -9.89 -6.17 -11.11
C ARG A 111 -8.96 -5.43 -10.16
N SER A 112 -9.42 -4.31 -9.59
CA SER A 112 -8.64 -3.51 -8.63
C SER A 112 -8.25 -4.30 -7.38
N ILE A 113 -9.16 -5.14 -6.87
CA ILE A 113 -8.88 -6.08 -5.78
C ILE A 113 -7.79 -7.06 -6.18
N CYS A 114 -7.92 -7.71 -7.34
CA CYS A 114 -6.94 -8.69 -7.81
C CYS A 114 -5.54 -8.08 -7.98
N CYS A 115 -5.44 -6.92 -8.64
CA CYS A 115 -4.18 -6.20 -8.77
C CYS A 115 -3.60 -5.82 -7.40
N THR A 116 -4.43 -5.31 -6.48
CA THR A 116 -3.95 -4.92 -5.15
C THR A 116 -3.44 -6.12 -4.34
N VAL A 117 -4.11 -7.27 -4.41
CA VAL A 117 -3.62 -8.52 -3.79
C VAL A 117 -2.23 -8.86 -4.32
N MET A 118 -2.01 -8.80 -5.64
CA MET A 118 -0.69 -9.05 -6.23
C MET A 118 0.37 -8.08 -5.70
N HIS A 119 0.03 -6.79 -5.61
CA HIS A 119 0.93 -5.77 -5.08
C HIS A 119 1.29 -6.01 -3.61
N ARG A 120 0.32 -6.38 -2.76
CA ARG A 120 0.59 -6.73 -1.35
C ARG A 120 1.43 -7.99 -1.21
N VAL A 121 1.23 -8.98 -2.07
CA VAL A 121 2.10 -10.15 -2.11
C VAL A 121 3.54 -9.77 -2.50
N ASN A 122 3.71 -8.93 -3.52
CA ASN A 122 5.03 -8.48 -3.96
C ASN A 122 5.74 -7.59 -2.93
N GLU A 123 4.98 -6.77 -2.21
CA GLU A 123 5.47 -6.01 -1.05
C GLU A 123 6.08 -6.93 0.00
N LEU A 124 5.34 -7.96 0.41
CA LEU A 124 5.79 -8.92 1.42
C LEU A 124 7.01 -9.73 0.94
N LYS A 125 7.05 -10.13 -0.34
CA LYS A 125 8.22 -10.77 -0.95
C LYS A 125 9.45 -9.87 -0.87
N TRP A 126 9.29 -8.58 -1.17
CA TRP A 126 10.38 -7.60 -1.07
C TRP A 126 10.87 -7.43 0.37
N LEU A 127 9.96 -7.35 1.36
CA LEU A 127 10.35 -7.28 2.77
C LEU A 127 11.16 -8.49 3.22
N ILE A 128 10.73 -9.70 2.87
CA ILE A 128 11.46 -10.93 3.19
C ILE A 128 12.84 -10.93 2.52
N HIS A 129 12.92 -10.54 1.25
CA HIS A 129 14.20 -10.44 0.54
C HIS A 129 15.15 -9.44 1.21
N VAL A 130 14.65 -8.28 1.63
CA VAL A 130 15.44 -7.27 2.35
C VAL A 130 16.01 -7.83 3.65
N ASN A 131 15.22 -8.60 4.41
CA ASN A 131 15.71 -9.27 5.61
C ASN A 131 16.73 -10.37 5.30
N GLN A 132 16.48 -11.24 4.30
CA GLN A 132 17.39 -12.34 3.96
C GLN A 132 18.77 -11.84 3.49
N GLU A 133 18.79 -10.80 2.67
CA GLU A 133 20.03 -10.27 2.10
C GLU A 133 20.81 -9.37 3.07
N ASN A 134 20.12 -8.68 3.98
CA ASN A 134 20.72 -7.61 4.77
C ASN A 134 20.56 -7.78 6.29
N GLY A 135 19.80 -8.78 6.75
CA GLY A 135 19.57 -9.06 8.16
C GLY A 135 18.72 -8.02 8.89
N VAL A 136 18.25 -6.96 8.22
CA VAL A 136 17.45 -5.93 8.87
C VAL A 136 16.07 -6.48 9.27
N PRO A 137 15.57 -6.19 10.48
CA PRO A 137 14.26 -6.67 10.92
C PRO A 137 13.16 -6.08 10.05
N VAL A 138 12.16 -6.91 9.71
CA VAL A 138 10.99 -6.50 8.93
C VAL A 138 9.71 -6.96 9.64
N PRO A 139 8.59 -6.24 9.46
CA PRO A 139 7.30 -6.56 10.07
C PRO A 139 6.64 -7.75 9.33
N VAL A 140 7.26 -8.92 9.39
CA VAL A 140 6.80 -10.17 8.78
C VAL A 140 7.04 -11.30 9.80
N PRO A 141 6.02 -12.12 10.13
CA PRO A 141 6.16 -13.21 11.11
C PRO A 141 7.37 -14.10 10.88
N GLY A 142 8.23 -14.19 11.91
CA GLY A 142 9.46 -14.97 11.86
C GLY A 142 10.67 -14.23 11.27
N TYR A 143 10.48 -13.00 10.80
CA TYR A 143 11.52 -12.09 10.31
C TYR A 143 11.57 -10.80 11.15
N GLU A 144 10.82 -10.76 12.25
CA GLU A 144 10.74 -9.64 13.20
C GLU A 144 11.94 -9.60 14.16
N GLN A 145 12.68 -10.71 14.30
CA GLN A 145 13.74 -10.78 15.28
C GLN A 145 14.79 -9.71 15.03
N ALA A 146 15.09 -8.97 16.09
CA ALA A 146 16.07 -7.93 16.08
C ALA A 146 17.39 -8.50 15.56
N TYR A 147 17.89 -7.88 14.49
CA TYR A 147 19.29 -8.02 14.10
C TYR A 147 20.14 -7.96 15.38
N SER A 148 21.03 -8.93 15.58
CA SER A 148 22.05 -8.82 16.61
C SER A 148 22.98 -7.71 16.17
N TYR A 149 22.58 -6.47 16.46
CA TYR A 149 23.36 -5.28 16.17
C TYR A 149 24.75 -5.52 16.72
N ARG A 150 25.73 -5.51 15.80
CA ARG A 150 27.13 -5.60 16.16
C ARG A 150 27.43 -4.61 17.29
N GLY A 151 28.20 -5.06 18.28
CA GLY A 151 28.65 -4.17 19.33
C GLY A 151 29.43 -3.00 18.71
N LEU A 152 29.46 -1.85 19.40
CA LEU A 152 30.31 -0.74 18.94
C LEU A 152 31.79 -1.17 18.79
N GLU A 153 32.21 -2.14 19.61
CA GLU A 153 33.53 -2.77 19.59
C GLU A 153 33.77 -3.60 18.31
N ASP A 154 32.76 -4.34 17.85
CA ASP A 154 32.81 -5.10 16.60
C ASP A 154 32.83 -4.18 15.38
N ILE A 155 32.15 -3.04 15.47
CA ILE A 155 32.11 -2.01 14.41
C ILE A 155 33.45 -1.28 14.30
N SER A 156 34.15 -1.02 15.42
CA SER A 156 35.45 -0.35 15.39
C SER A 156 36.58 -1.21 14.81
N ASN A 157 36.47 -2.53 14.88
CA ASN A 157 37.49 -3.48 14.42
C ASN A 157 37.25 -4.01 12.99
N SER A 158 36.18 -3.53 12.35
CA SER A 158 35.74 -3.92 11.02
C SER A 158 36.60 -3.24 9.93
N MET A 159 37.33 -4.02 9.12
CA MET A 159 37.99 -3.53 7.88
C MET A 159 37.00 -3.29 6.73
N VAL A 160 35.70 -3.22 7.02
CA VAL A 160 34.64 -3.18 6.02
C VAL A 160 34.58 -1.81 5.33
N SER A 161 34.01 -1.81 4.12
CA SER A 161 33.66 -0.62 3.34
C SER A 161 33.12 0.48 4.26
N LYS A 162 33.60 1.71 4.06
CA LYS A 162 33.15 2.90 4.78
C LYS A 162 32.12 3.66 3.96
N MET A 163 31.21 4.36 4.62
CA MET A 163 30.16 5.16 3.98
C MET A 163 30.18 6.60 4.50
N ARG A 164 30.16 7.58 3.59
CA ARG A 164 30.03 8.99 3.93
C ARG A 164 28.55 9.40 3.99
N ALA A 165 28.29 10.54 4.65
CA ALA A 165 26.95 11.11 4.70
C ALA A 165 26.41 11.44 3.31
N SER A 166 27.28 11.89 2.39
CA SER A 166 26.94 12.14 0.99
C SER A 166 26.50 10.87 0.25
N ASP A 167 27.15 9.73 0.50
CA ASP A 167 26.81 8.45 -0.13
C ASP A 167 25.45 7.94 0.38
N PHE A 168 25.22 8.12 1.69
CA PHE A 168 23.94 7.82 2.33
C PHE A 168 22.79 8.66 1.75
N LEU A 169 22.96 9.99 1.67
CA LEU A 169 21.96 10.88 1.09
C LEU A 169 21.73 10.58 -0.39
N GLY A 170 22.81 10.36 -1.16
CA GLY A 170 22.73 10.01 -2.58
C GLY A 170 21.96 8.69 -2.81
N SER A 171 22.11 7.71 -1.93
CA SER A 171 21.36 6.45 -1.98
C SER A 171 19.86 6.62 -1.73
N LEU A 172 19.45 7.75 -1.16
CA LEU A 172 18.06 8.16 -0.95
C LEU A 172 17.62 9.26 -1.91
N GLU A 173 18.39 9.50 -2.99
CA GLU A 173 18.15 10.53 -4.00
C GLU A 173 18.13 11.97 -3.41
N LEU A 174 18.87 12.19 -2.32
CA LEU A 174 19.05 13.49 -1.67
C LEU A 174 20.48 14.01 -1.91
N ALA A 175 20.63 15.34 -1.90
CA ALA A 175 21.91 16.01 -2.10
C ALA A 175 22.50 16.56 -0.79
N GLY A 176 23.82 16.77 -0.75
CA GLY A 176 24.54 17.38 0.36
C GLY A 176 25.34 16.38 1.20
N GLY A 177 25.70 16.76 2.42
CA GLY A 177 26.40 15.89 3.36
C GLY A 177 27.91 15.84 3.13
N GLU A 178 28.52 16.98 2.80
CA GLU A 178 29.95 17.16 2.48
C GLU A 178 30.91 16.90 3.67
N GLY A 179 30.40 16.30 4.76
CA GLY A 179 31.21 15.89 5.89
C GLY A 179 32.25 14.83 5.50
N THR A 180 33.46 14.96 6.04
CA THR A 180 34.55 13.98 5.83
C THR A 180 34.43 12.77 6.74
N GLN A 181 33.50 12.79 7.70
CA GLN A 181 33.32 11.70 8.65
C GLN A 181 32.71 10.48 7.95
N GLU A 182 33.31 9.32 8.23
CA GLU A 182 32.92 8.03 7.67
C GLU A 182 32.35 7.13 8.76
N VAL A 183 31.36 6.33 8.40
CA VAL A 183 30.80 5.26 9.25
C VAL A 183 31.05 3.90 8.63
N ASP A 184 30.93 2.84 9.42
CA ASP A 184 30.92 1.48 8.92
C ASP A 184 29.79 1.31 7.91
N GLY A 185 30.14 0.81 6.74
CA GLY A 185 29.24 0.74 5.59
C GLY A 185 28.09 -0.24 5.80
N ILE A 186 28.23 -1.28 6.65
CA ILE A 186 27.11 -2.17 6.98
C ILE A 186 26.09 -1.37 7.80
N VAL A 187 26.53 -0.65 8.83
CA VAL A 187 25.64 0.16 9.67
C VAL A 187 24.93 1.25 8.86
N GLY A 188 25.66 1.89 7.93
CA GLY A 188 25.06 2.86 7.00
C GLY A 188 24.03 2.22 6.07
N LYS A 189 24.35 1.05 5.50
CA LYS A 189 23.47 0.29 4.59
C LYS A 189 22.21 -0.21 5.30
N ASP A 190 22.33 -0.68 6.55
CA ASP A 190 21.20 -1.11 7.38
C ASP A 190 20.20 0.04 7.57
N LEU A 191 20.70 1.25 7.87
CA LEU A 191 19.85 2.44 8.00
C LEU A 191 19.13 2.76 6.67
N ILE A 192 19.81 2.66 5.53
CA ILE A 192 19.20 2.88 4.20
C ILE A 192 18.05 1.89 3.98
N PHE A 193 18.24 0.61 4.26
CA PHE A 193 17.17 -0.39 4.08
C PHE A 193 16.02 -0.17 5.03
N LEU A 194 16.29 0.15 6.30
CA LEU A 194 15.25 0.44 7.28
C LEU A 194 14.41 1.66 6.90
N LEU A 195 15.03 2.71 6.34
CA LEU A 195 14.30 3.85 5.78
C LEU A 195 13.51 3.47 4.51
N SER A 196 14.06 2.57 3.70
CA SER A 196 13.42 2.10 2.47
C SER A 196 12.17 1.27 2.73
N ILE A 197 12.06 0.56 3.86
CA ILE A 197 10.86 -0.21 4.23
C ILE A 197 9.62 0.69 4.25
N GLU A 198 9.69 1.80 4.96
CA GLU A 198 8.58 2.73 5.09
C GLU A 198 8.25 3.40 3.74
N ASN A 199 9.27 3.79 2.97
CA ASN A 199 9.07 4.36 1.64
C ASN A 199 8.42 3.35 0.67
N LYS A 200 8.88 2.10 0.67
CA LYS A 200 8.28 1.05 -0.17
C LYS A 200 6.85 0.75 0.24
N HIS A 201 6.56 0.64 1.53
CA HIS A 201 5.19 0.48 2.00
C HIS A 201 4.30 1.64 1.54
N HIS A 202 4.77 2.88 1.65
CA HIS A 202 4.06 4.06 1.17
C HIS A 202 3.78 3.99 -0.35
N LEU A 203 4.77 3.61 -1.15
CA LEU A 203 4.61 3.38 -2.59
C LEU A 203 3.53 2.32 -2.89
N TYR A 204 3.54 1.18 -2.18
CA TYR A 204 2.50 0.16 -2.35
C TYR A 204 1.11 0.64 -1.95
N ASN A 205 0.99 1.49 -0.91
CA ASN A 205 -0.27 2.12 -0.54
C ASN A 205 -0.76 3.10 -1.61
N LEU A 206 0.12 3.91 -2.20
CA LEU A 206 -0.25 4.79 -3.32
C LEU A 206 -0.75 4.00 -4.53
N VAL A 207 -0.10 2.88 -4.85
CA VAL A 207 -0.54 1.98 -5.92
C VAL A 207 -1.91 1.37 -5.59
N ALA A 208 -2.12 0.89 -4.36
CA ALA A 208 -3.42 0.38 -3.92
C ALA A 208 -4.51 1.47 -4.04
N GLN A 209 -4.22 2.68 -3.56
CA GLN A 209 -5.12 3.82 -3.67
C GLN A 209 -5.47 4.14 -5.12
N HIS A 210 -4.48 4.15 -6.03
CA HIS A 210 -4.71 4.38 -7.46
C HIS A 210 -5.71 3.36 -8.06
N TYR A 211 -5.60 2.08 -7.72
CA TYR A 211 -6.55 1.07 -8.19
C TYR A 211 -7.96 1.29 -7.66
N PHE A 212 -8.12 1.89 -6.48
CA PHE A 212 -9.42 2.13 -5.86
C PHE A 212 -9.94 3.56 -6.02
N GLU A 213 -9.17 4.49 -6.61
CA GLU A 213 -9.48 5.92 -6.70
C GLU A 213 -10.91 6.18 -7.20
N ARG A 214 -11.32 5.50 -8.28
CA ARG A 214 -12.67 5.60 -8.87
C ARG A 214 -13.81 5.15 -7.93
N PHE A 215 -13.51 4.34 -6.93
CA PHE A 215 -14.47 3.86 -5.91
C PHE A 215 -14.40 4.65 -4.61
N LEU A 216 -13.26 5.30 -4.32
CA LEU A 216 -13.00 5.99 -3.06
C LEU A 216 -13.21 7.51 -3.15
N GLU A 217 -13.21 8.10 -4.34
CA GLU A 217 -13.60 9.50 -4.52
C GLU A 217 -15.11 9.69 -4.32
N PRO A 218 -15.48 10.58 -3.39
CA PRO A 218 -15.73 11.97 -3.78
C PRO A 218 -14.89 12.96 -2.96
N PHE A 219 -14.66 14.17 -3.48
CA PHE A 219 -14.08 15.37 -2.85
C PHE A 219 -12.60 15.69 -3.12
N GLY A 220 -12.41 16.58 -4.09
CA GLY A 220 -11.43 17.66 -3.94
C GLY A 220 -11.81 18.57 -2.76
N GLU A 221 -10.82 19.23 -2.15
CA GLU A 221 -10.95 20.11 -0.99
C GLU A 221 -11.83 21.36 -1.19
N GLY A 222 -12.48 21.53 -2.34
CA GLY A 222 -13.37 22.64 -2.63
C GLY A 222 -14.77 22.17 -2.97
N GLU A 223 -15.65 22.06 -1.96
CA GLU A 223 -17.08 22.41 -2.00
C GLU A 223 -17.81 21.80 -0.80
N ALA A 224 -17.61 22.44 0.34
CA ALA A 224 -18.46 22.29 1.51
C ALA A 224 -19.77 23.09 1.31
N ALA A 225 -20.57 22.77 0.30
CA ALA A 225 -21.96 23.21 0.20
C ALA A 225 -22.61 22.54 -1.02
N HIS A 226 -23.65 21.73 -0.78
CA HIS A 226 -24.54 21.16 -1.81
C HIS A 226 -24.03 19.97 -2.62
N ALA A 227 -23.90 18.81 -1.95
CA ALA A 227 -23.93 17.54 -2.65
C ALA A 227 -24.72 16.50 -1.85
N THR A 228 -26.03 16.50 -2.05
CA THR A 228 -26.85 15.27 -2.04
C THR A 228 -26.43 14.39 -3.22
N ARG A 229 -25.12 14.12 -3.37
CA ARG A 229 -24.56 13.32 -4.46
C ARG A 229 -24.85 11.88 -4.12
N ALA A 230 -25.71 11.25 -4.92
CA ALA A 230 -25.90 9.81 -4.94
C ALA A 230 -24.52 9.15 -4.88
N ILE A 231 -24.20 8.60 -3.71
CA ILE A 231 -23.10 7.67 -3.53
C ILE A 231 -23.27 6.65 -4.66
N ASN A 232 -22.22 6.40 -5.45
CA ASN A 232 -22.23 5.49 -6.60
C ASN A 232 -22.45 4.04 -6.15
N GLU A 233 -23.63 3.77 -5.61
CA GLU A 233 -24.16 2.46 -5.31
C GLU A 233 -24.52 1.80 -6.64
N TYR A 234 -24.06 0.58 -6.80
CA TYR A 234 -24.38 -0.26 -7.95
C TYR A 234 -24.82 -1.64 -7.44
N GLN A 235 -25.61 -2.33 -8.24
CA GLN A 235 -26.05 -3.68 -7.91
C GLN A 235 -25.01 -4.70 -8.36
N ILE A 236 -24.64 -5.60 -7.46
CA ILE A 236 -23.73 -6.71 -7.76
C ILE A 236 -24.45 -7.65 -8.74
N PRO A 237 -23.88 -7.90 -9.95
CA PRO A 237 -24.60 -8.54 -11.03
C PRO A 237 -25.18 -9.94 -10.73
N TYR A 238 -24.49 -10.75 -9.93
CA TYR A 238 -24.89 -12.15 -9.67
C TYR A 238 -25.83 -12.33 -8.48
N ASN A 239 -26.09 -11.30 -7.67
CA ASN A 239 -26.96 -11.44 -6.50
C ASN A 239 -27.92 -10.25 -6.26
N GLY A 240 -27.81 -9.18 -7.06
CA GLY A 240 -28.64 -7.99 -6.97
C GLY A 240 -28.44 -7.14 -5.69
N LYS A 241 -27.51 -7.53 -4.80
CA LYS A 241 -27.21 -6.76 -3.59
C LYS A 241 -26.50 -5.47 -3.97
N VAL A 242 -26.80 -4.41 -3.24
CA VAL A 242 -26.12 -3.13 -3.41
C VAL A 242 -24.72 -3.22 -2.82
N PHE A 243 -23.70 -2.85 -3.61
CA PHE A 243 -22.35 -2.66 -3.09
C PHE A 243 -22.26 -1.30 -2.37
N ARG A 244 -21.80 -1.32 -1.11
CA ARG A 244 -21.82 -0.16 -0.21
C ARG A 244 -20.60 0.74 -0.41
N THR A 245 -20.49 1.34 -1.60
CA THR A 245 -19.36 2.21 -1.97
C THR A 245 -19.14 3.35 -0.97
N GLY A 246 -20.21 3.94 -0.42
CA GLY A 246 -20.11 5.06 0.51
C GLY A 246 -19.52 4.68 1.87
N ASP A 247 -19.95 3.55 2.43
CA ASP A 247 -19.38 3.03 3.69
C ASP A 247 -17.89 2.71 3.52
N LEU A 248 -17.52 2.12 2.38
CA LEU A 248 -16.13 1.86 2.03
C LEU A 248 -15.32 3.16 1.90
N ALA A 249 -15.80 4.14 1.12
CA ALA A 249 -15.12 5.41 0.92
C ALA A 249 -14.92 6.16 2.25
N HIS A 250 -15.93 6.16 3.14
CA HIS A 250 -15.82 6.77 4.46
C HIS A 250 -14.76 6.09 5.34
N ALA A 251 -14.73 4.75 5.34
CA ALA A 251 -13.73 3.99 6.10
C ALA A 251 -12.31 4.17 5.52
N ALA A 252 -12.18 4.14 4.20
CA ALA A 252 -10.91 4.35 3.50
C ALA A 252 -10.35 5.76 3.73
N ALA A 253 -11.20 6.79 3.69
CA ALA A 253 -10.78 8.18 3.93
C ALA A 253 -10.10 8.36 5.31
N ARG A 254 -10.54 7.61 6.33
CA ARG A 254 -9.92 7.65 7.66
C ARG A 254 -8.51 7.04 7.65
N ILE A 255 -8.35 5.88 7.04
CA ILE A 255 -7.04 5.19 6.91
C ILE A 255 -6.07 6.05 6.07
N LEU A 256 -6.53 6.59 4.94
CA LEU A 256 -5.70 7.35 4.01
C LEU A 256 -5.31 8.73 4.58
N ARG A 257 -6.18 9.37 5.36
CA ARG A 257 -5.86 10.63 6.02
C ARG A 257 -4.73 10.47 7.03
N GLU A 258 -4.62 9.29 7.66
CA GLU A 258 -3.56 9.00 8.61
C GLU A 258 -2.24 8.65 7.92
N SER A 259 -2.28 7.96 6.77
CA SER A 259 -1.08 7.65 5.98
C SER A 259 -0.44 8.89 5.33
N ASN A 260 -1.23 9.91 4.97
CA ASN A 260 -0.74 11.14 4.32
C ASN A 260 -0.13 12.18 5.29
N LYS A 261 -0.16 11.93 6.61
CA LYS A 261 0.44 12.84 7.61
C LYS A 261 1.97 12.83 7.59
N ILE A 262 2.60 11.85 6.95
CA ILE A 262 4.04 11.86 6.68
C ILE A 262 4.27 12.87 5.54
N THR A 263 4.25 14.15 5.88
CA THR A 263 4.68 15.19 4.95
C THR A 263 6.10 14.85 4.49
N ASN A 264 6.32 14.81 3.17
CA ASN A 264 7.64 14.56 2.58
C ASN A 264 8.73 15.39 3.26
N TYR A 265 8.42 16.63 3.66
CA TYR A 265 9.36 17.48 4.39
C TYR A 265 9.78 16.96 5.77
N ALA A 266 8.87 16.38 6.56
CA ALA A 266 9.22 15.83 7.88
C ALA A 266 10.16 14.63 7.76
N HIS A 267 9.89 13.74 6.78
CA HIS A 267 10.77 12.62 6.46
C HIS A 267 12.13 13.10 5.97
N ILE A 268 12.16 14.00 4.97
CA ILE A 268 13.39 14.59 4.43
C ILE A 268 14.22 15.23 5.56
N ARG A 269 13.59 16.03 6.44
CA ARG A 269 14.27 16.67 7.58
C ARG A 269 14.83 15.64 8.56
N LYS A 270 14.13 14.54 8.81
CA LYS A 270 14.63 13.43 9.64
C LYS A 270 15.89 12.81 9.03
N VAL A 271 15.89 12.56 7.71
CA VAL A 271 17.05 12.01 6.99
C VAL A 271 18.25 12.98 7.03
N TYR A 272 18.04 14.27 6.77
CA TYR A 272 19.11 15.26 6.90
C TYR A 272 19.68 15.34 8.32
N ARG A 273 18.85 15.28 9.35
CA ARG A 273 19.33 15.22 10.75
C ARG A 273 20.18 13.99 11.02
N MET A 274 19.92 12.85 10.37
CA MET A 274 20.79 11.68 10.50
C MET A 274 22.15 11.95 9.85
N ALA A 275 22.15 12.54 8.65
CA ALA A 275 23.36 12.91 7.91
C ALA A 275 24.20 14.01 8.59
N GLU A 276 23.59 15.00 9.23
CA GLU A 276 24.28 16.02 10.04
C GLU A 276 25.00 15.42 11.27
N ASN A 277 24.55 14.23 11.69
CA ASN A 277 24.99 13.55 12.90
C ASN A 277 25.75 12.25 12.60
N TRP A 278 26.43 12.19 11.44
CA TRP A 278 26.99 10.99 10.82
C TRP A 278 28.18 10.37 11.57
N THR A 279 27.89 9.59 12.61
CA THR A 279 28.87 8.85 13.40
C THR A 279 28.37 7.42 13.64
N ASN A 280 29.25 6.42 13.74
CA ASN A 280 28.86 5.01 13.98
C ASN A 280 27.84 4.87 15.11
N ARG A 281 28.08 5.53 16.25
CA ARG A 281 27.18 5.51 17.42
C ARG A 281 25.80 6.08 17.10
N ARG A 282 25.73 7.20 16.37
CA ARG A 282 24.46 7.88 16.07
C ARG A 282 23.71 7.19 14.94
N VAL A 283 24.39 6.71 13.90
CA VAL A 283 23.78 5.92 12.82
C VAL A 283 23.23 4.60 13.35
N LEU A 284 23.98 3.90 14.20
CA LEU A 284 23.49 2.68 14.86
C LEU A 284 22.23 2.94 15.71
N LYS A 285 22.24 4.05 16.48
CA LYS A 285 21.06 4.45 17.25
C LYS A 285 19.87 4.78 16.34
N ALA A 286 20.10 5.49 15.24
CA ALA A 286 19.08 5.82 14.26
C ALA A 286 18.50 4.55 13.59
N ALA A 287 19.33 3.56 13.27
CA ALA A 287 18.89 2.28 12.72
C ALA A 287 17.99 1.53 13.71
N LYS A 288 18.40 1.42 14.98
CA LYS A 288 17.56 0.81 16.03
C LYS A 288 16.20 1.51 16.16
N GLN A 289 16.22 2.83 16.25
CA GLN A 289 15.00 3.62 16.33
C GLN A 289 14.11 3.45 15.08
N GLN A 290 14.70 3.42 13.89
CA GLN A 290 13.93 3.23 12.64
C GLN A 290 13.29 1.83 12.57
N ALA A 291 13.98 0.79 13.06
CA ALA A 291 13.42 -0.55 13.13
C ALA A 291 12.20 -0.61 14.07
N GLU A 292 12.29 0.00 15.25
CA GLU A 292 11.18 0.12 16.21
C GLU A 292 10.00 0.91 15.61
N GLU A 293 10.28 2.04 14.96
CA GLU A 293 9.27 2.86 14.28
C GLU A 293 8.58 2.10 13.15
N ASN A 294 9.32 1.32 12.34
CA ASN A 294 8.73 0.50 11.28
C ASN A 294 7.77 -0.54 11.87
N ALA A 295 8.18 -1.27 12.90
CA ALA A 295 7.32 -2.26 13.55
C ALA A 295 6.06 -1.62 14.17
N HIS A 296 6.24 -0.48 14.84
CA HIS A 296 5.15 0.29 15.43
C HIS A 296 4.14 0.77 14.37
N ASN A 297 4.62 1.36 13.27
CA ASN A 297 3.78 1.88 12.20
C ASN A 297 2.93 0.79 11.54
N PHE A 298 3.51 -0.39 11.28
CA PHE A 298 2.76 -1.52 10.72
C PHE A 298 1.65 -1.99 11.66
N GLN A 299 1.95 -2.09 12.96
CA GLN A 299 0.95 -2.48 13.96
C GLN A 299 -0.14 -1.42 14.13
N GLN A 300 0.22 -0.14 14.10
CA GLN A 300 -0.73 0.97 14.18
C GLN A 300 -1.70 0.91 13.00
N ARG A 301 -1.21 0.81 11.76
CA ARG A 301 -2.05 0.70 10.55
C ARG A 301 -3.02 -0.48 10.61
N LEU A 302 -2.55 -1.63 11.10
CA LEU A 302 -3.41 -2.81 11.30
C LEU A 302 -4.51 -2.53 12.33
N ASN A 303 -4.19 -1.81 13.40
CA ASN A 303 -5.18 -1.42 14.41
C ASN A 303 -6.19 -0.41 13.87
N ASP A 304 -5.76 0.53 13.04
CA ASP A 304 -6.63 1.52 12.40
C ASP A 304 -7.65 0.81 11.46
N LYS A 305 -7.17 -0.16 10.66
CA LYS A 305 -8.04 -1.04 9.84
C LYS A 305 -9.04 -1.82 10.68
N ARG A 306 -8.59 -2.41 11.80
CA ARG A 306 -9.44 -3.15 12.75
C ARG A 306 -10.50 -2.24 13.36
N GLU A 307 -10.17 -0.99 13.68
CA GLU A 307 -11.14 -0.02 14.17
C GLU A 307 -12.19 0.31 13.11
N GLN A 308 -11.78 0.54 11.87
CA GLN A 308 -12.71 0.77 10.76
C GLN A 308 -13.60 -0.45 10.51
N MET A 309 -13.05 -1.67 10.56
CA MET A 309 -13.85 -2.90 10.47
C MET A 309 -14.90 -2.97 11.58
N ARG A 310 -14.56 -2.63 12.83
CA ARG A 310 -15.54 -2.59 13.93
C ARG A 310 -16.64 -1.57 13.68
N ALA A 311 -16.32 -0.42 13.09
CA ALA A 311 -17.31 0.58 12.72
C ALA A 311 -18.27 0.04 11.64
N LEU A 312 -17.73 -0.60 10.60
CA LEU A 312 -18.51 -1.21 9.50
C LEU A 312 -19.39 -2.37 9.98
N LEU A 313 -18.91 -3.21 10.90
CA LEU A 313 -19.71 -4.27 11.52
C LEU A 313 -20.91 -3.70 12.29
N LYS A 314 -20.74 -2.56 12.99
CA LYS A 314 -21.85 -1.87 13.68
C LYS A 314 -22.90 -1.31 12.72
N LEU A 315 -22.52 -1.03 11.46
CA LEU A 315 -23.43 -0.66 10.36
C LEU A 315 -24.07 -1.88 9.67
N GLY A 316 -23.86 -3.08 10.23
CA GLY A 316 -24.43 -4.31 9.71
C GLY A 316 -23.77 -4.83 8.43
N ILE A 317 -22.54 -4.40 8.12
CA ILE A 317 -21.75 -5.02 7.04
C ILE A 317 -21.20 -6.36 7.56
N PRO A 318 -21.43 -7.49 6.85
CA PRO A 318 -20.89 -8.79 7.25
C PRO A 318 -19.35 -8.82 7.31
N ALA A 319 -18.79 -9.67 8.17
CA ALA A 319 -17.34 -9.81 8.32
C ALA A 319 -16.67 -10.40 7.06
N ASP A 320 -17.41 -11.21 6.31
CA ASP A 320 -17.01 -11.86 5.06
C ASP A 320 -17.39 -11.05 3.81
N ASP A 321 -17.82 -9.79 3.98
CA ASP A 321 -18.17 -8.90 2.88
C ASP A 321 -16.92 -8.41 2.12
N LEU A 322 -17.07 -8.16 0.81
CA LEU A 322 -16.01 -7.66 -0.04
C LEU A 322 -15.51 -6.28 0.43
N VAL A 323 -16.36 -5.46 1.05
CA VAL A 323 -15.97 -4.18 1.67
C VAL A 323 -14.87 -4.39 2.71
N MET A 324 -14.95 -5.44 3.54
CA MET A 324 -13.93 -5.75 4.54
C MET A 324 -12.61 -6.14 3.87
N SER A 325 -12.68 -6.90 2.77
CA SER A 325 -11.50 -7.30 2.01
C SER A 325 -10.79 -6.09 1.41
N VAL A 326 -11.54 -5.15 0.80
CA VAL A 326 -10.95 -3.91 0.26
C VAL A 326 -10.31 -3.07 1.35
N LEU A 327 -11.00 -2.89 2.49
CA LEU A 327 -10.48 -2.13 3.62
C LEU A 327 -9.10 -2.61 4.09
N PHE A 328 -8.91 -3.94 4.14
CA PHE A 328 -7.64 -4.51 4.60
C PHE A 328 -6.54 -4.46 3.55
N LEU A 329 -6.89 -4.37 2.26
CA LEU A 329 -5.93 -4.23 1.16
C LEU A 329 -5.40 -2.80 0.99
N LEU A 330 -6.15 -1.78 1.41
CA LEU A 330 -5.72 -0.38 1.47
C LEU A 330 -4.61 -0.17 2.50
#